data_AF-A0A9J6CSC9-F1
#
_entry.id   AF-A0A9J6CSC9-F1
#
_cell.length_a   1.000
_cell.length_b   1.000
_cell.length_c   1.000
_cell.angle_alpha   90.00
_cell.angle_beta   90.00
_cell.angle_gamma   90.00
#
_symmetry.space_group_name_H-M   'P 1'
#
loop_
_entity.id
_entity.type
_entity.pdbx_description
1 polymer ?
#
loop_
_entity_poly.entity_id
_entity_poly.type
_entity_poly.pdbx_seq_one_letter_code
_entity_poly.pdbx_strand_id
1 'polypeptide(L)'
;MQLTLINFFKKTVPGHIFRGKRRLVRQVTPKDIRQKIKEYEQQEYNMNLLMRPYLTKEQSSGHAKELGKTAAKIKFYYDNPIKPAFRPHVKIEDRLSHLRVSEAWD
;
A
#
# COMPACT_ATOMS: atom_id res chain seq x y z
N MET A 1 -27.57 -42.56 13.47
CA MET A 1 -27.16 -42.16 12.10
C MET A 1 -26.63 -40.72 12.09
N GLN A 2 -25.44 -40.48 12.64
CA GLN A 2 -24.84 -39.13 12.73
C GLN A 2 -23.71 -38.88 11.72
N LEU A 3 -23.39 -39.86 10.86
CA LEU A 3 -22.31 -39.78 9.86
C LEU A 3 -22.78 -39.24 8.49
N THR A 4 -24.08 -39.06 8.28
CA THR A 4 -24.64 -38.63 6.98
C THR A 4 -24.53 -37.12 6.76
N LEU A 5 -24.43 -36.31 7.82
CA LEU A 5 -24.46 -34.83 7.75
C LEU A 5 -23.13 -34.24 7.20
N ILE A 6 -21.99 -34.89 7.49
CA ILE A 6 -20.65 -34.45 7.02
C ILE A 6 -20.48 -34.62 5.50
N ASN A 7 -21.12 -35.62 4.89
CA ASN A 7 -20.99 -35.90 3.46
C ASN A 7 -21.82 -34.95 2.55
N PHE A 8 -22.70 -34.12 3.11
CA PHE A 8 -23.38 -33.07 2.36
C PHE A 8 -22.50 -31.84 2.13
N PHE A 9 -21.41 -31.67 2.89
CA PHE A 9 -20.46 -30.59 2.68
C PHE A 9 -19.42 -30.95 1.60
N LYS A 10 -19.90 -30.86 0.36
CA LYS A 10 -19.22 -30.39 -0.86
C LYS A 10 -18.43 -31.42 -1.70
N LYS A 11 -18.97 -31.65 -2.91
CA LYS A 11 -18.20 -31.91 -4.13
C LYS A 11 -17.37 -30.68 -4.51
N THR A 12 -16.37 -30.31 -3.71
CA THR A 12 -15.38 -29.29 -4.07
C THR A 12 -14.26 -29.88 -4.92
N VAL A 13 -13.50 -28.98 -5.54
CA VAL A 13 -12.29 -29.32 -6.28
C VAL A 13 -11.30 -30.08 -5.37
N PRO A 14 -10.67 -31.18 -5.81
CA PRO A 14 -9.66 -31.86 -5.01
C PRO A 14 -8.43 -30.97 -4.84
N GLY A 15 -8.00 -30.73 -3.59
CA GLY A 15 -6.85 -29.87 -3.27
C GLY A 15 -7.18 -28.38 -3.24
N HIS A 16 -6.21 -27.53 -3.58
CA HIS A 16 -6.36 -26.08 -3.48
C HIS A 16 -7.31 -25.52 -4.55
N ILE A 17 -8.36 -24.79 -4.14
CA ILE A 17 -9.50 -24.39 -5.00
C ILE A 17 -9.08 -23.61 -6.26
N PHE A 18 -8.11 -22.69 -6.14
CA PHE A 18 -7.68 -21.81 -7.25
C PHE A 18 -6.38 -22.21 -7.93
N ARG A 19 -5.80 -23.38 -7.62
CA ARG A 19 -4.47 -23.80 -8.11
C ARG A 19 -4.47 -25.29 -8.51
N GLY A 20 -3.51 -25.70 -9.33
CA GLY A 20 -3.38 -27.09 -9.78
C GLY A 20 -4.25 -27.46 -10.99
N LYS A 21 -4.26 -28.76 -11.33
CA LYS A 21 -4.89 -29.30 -12.56
C LYS A 21 -6.41 -29.20 -12.54
N ARG A 22 -7.02 -29.52 -11.40
CA ARG A 22 -8.47 -29.35 -11.19
C ARG A 22 -8.61 -28.12 -10.30
N ARG A 23 -9.26 -27.07 -10.81
CA ARG A 23 -9.45 -25.78 -10.12
C ARG A 23 -10.83 -25.22 -10.42
N LEU A 24 -11.35 -24.40 -9.53
CA LEU A 24 -12.60 -23.67 -9.77
C LEU A 24 -12.26 -22.45 -10.62
N VAL A 25 -12.55 -22.53 -11.91
CA VAL A 25 -12.40 -21.40 -12.83
C VAL A 25 -13.69 -20.59 -12.82
N ARG A 26 -13.59 -19.31 -12.45
CA ARG A 26 -14.70 -18.37 -12.58
C ARG A 26 -14.95 -18.10 -14.07
N GLN A 27 -16.18 -18.29 -14.52
CA GLN A 27 -16.57 -17.94 -15.89
C GLN A 27 -16.60 -16.41 -16.05
N VAL A 28 -16.21 -15.95 -17.23
CA VAL A 28 -16.23 -14.54 -17.58
C VAL A 28 -17.69 -14.15 -17.85
N THR A 29 -18.17 -13.14 -17.14
CA THR A 29 -19.53 -12.62 -17.32
C THR A 29 -19.54 -11.50 -18.35
N PRO A 30 -20.68 -11.22 -19.01
CA PRO A 30 -20.80 -10.06 -19.91
C PRO A 30 -20.52 -8.71 -19.22
N LYS A 31 -20.70 -8.64 -17.88
CA LYS A 31 -20.33 -7.45 -17.10
C LYS A 31 -18.81 -7.26 -17.05
N ASP A 32 -18.05 -8.34 -16.86
CA ASP A 32 -16.58 -8.28 -16.86
C ASP A 32 -16.04 -7.77 -18.21
N ILE A 33 -16.63 -8.25 -19.32
CA ILE A 33 -16.25 -7.83 -20.66
C ILE A 33 -16.51 -6.34 -20.86
N ARG A 34 -17.70 -5.85 -20.52
CA ARG A 34 -18.05 -4.43 -20.62
C ARG A 34 -17.16 -3.54 -19.77
N GLN A 35 -16.82 -3.99 -18.56
CA GLN A 35 -15.88 -3.26 -17.71
C GLN A 35 -14.49 -3.18 -18.36
N LYS A 36 -14.00 -4.27 -18.94
CA LYS A 36 -12.70 -4.28 -19.61
C LYS A 36 -12.67 -3.38 -20.84
N ILE A 37 -13.73 -3.35 -21.63
CA ILE A 37 -13.85 -2.42 -22.77
C ILE A 37 -13.75 -0.97 -22.28
N LYS A 38 -14.52 -0.59 -21.26
CA LYS A 38 -14.46 0.75 -20.67
C LYS A 38 -13.07 1.12 -20.15
N GLU A 39 -12.37 0.17 -19.52
CA GLU A 39 -10.99 0.37 -19.05
C GLU A 39 -10.05 0.64 -20.23
N TYR A 40 -10.20 -0.06 -21.35
CA TYR A 40 -9.41 0.16 -22.55
C TYR A 40 -9.69 1.51 -23.20
N GLU A 41 -10.95 1.92 -23.32
CA GLU A 41 -11.34 3.23 -23.83
C GLU A 41 -10.70 4.36 -22.99
N GLN A 42 -10.72 4.23 -21.66
CA GLN A 42 -10.08 5.19 -20.77
C GLN A 42 -8.56 5.22 -20.95
N GLN A 43 -7.93 4.05 -21.10
CA GLN A 43 -6.49 3.95 -21.34
C GLN A 43 -6.10 4.59 -22.66
N GLU A 44 -6.85 4.34 -23.73
CA GLU A 44 -6.62 4.94 -25.04
C GLU A 44 -6.73 6.47 -24.98
N TYR A 45 -7.78 6.98 -24.33
CA TYR A 45 -7.95 8.42 -24.11
C TYR A 45 -6.76 9.03 -23.36
N ASN A 46 -6.36 8.40 -22.25
CA ASN A 46 -5.20 8.85 -21.46
C ASN A 46 -3.91 8.80 -22.29
N MET A 47 -3.73 7.76 -23.11
CA MET A 47 -2.54 7.65 -23.93
C MET A 47 -2.46 8.74 -24.98
N ASN A 48 -3.58 9.07 -25.63
CA ASN A 48 -3.65 10.16 -26.59
C ASN A 48 -3.25 11.51 -25.97
N LEU A 49 -3.60 11.75 -24.71
CA LEU A 49 -3.18 12.94 -23.97
C LEU A 49 -1.67 12.92 -23.66
N LEU A 50 -1.16 11.79 -23.16
CA LEU A 50 0.24 11.65 -22.75
C LEU A 50 1.22 11.66 -23.93
N MET A 51 0.78 11.24 -25.12
CA MET A 51 1.59 11.19 -26.34
C MET A 51 1.87 12.57 -26.94
N ARG A 52 1.20 13.64 -26.48
CA ARG A 52 1.34 15.01 -27.01
C ARG A 52 1.93 15.94 -25.93
N PRO A 53 3.21 15.77 -25.57
CA PRO A 53 3.85 16.62 -24.58
C PRO A 53 3.99 18.07 -25.07
N TYR A 54 3.85 19.02 -24.15
CA TYR A 54 4.00 20.45 -24.44
C TYR A 54 5.46 20.89 -24.58
N LEU A 55 6.36 20.33 -23.77
CA LEU A 55 7.79 20.63 -23.79
C LEU A 55 8.60 19.41 -24.24
N THR A 56 9.67 19.65 -24.99
CA THR A 56 10.67 18.61 -25.24
C THR A 56 11.49 18.34 -23.98
N LYS A 57 12.16 17.20 -23.94
CA LYS A 57 13.03 16.81 -22.81
C LYS A 57 14.13 17.84 -22.55
N GLU A 58 14.67 18.43 -23.61
CA GLU A 58 15.70 19.47 -23.55
C GLU A 58 15.15 20.75 -22.93
N GLN A 59 13.97 21.22 -23.36
CA GLN A 59 13.31 22.40 -22.81
C GLN A 59 12.89 22.20 -21.34
N SER A 60 12.49 20.98 -20.98
CA SER A 60 12.17 20.65 -19.60
C SER A 60 13.40 20.53 -18.69
N SER A 61 14.62 20.54 -19.22
CA SER A 61 15.81 20.47 -18.39
C SER A 61 15.98 21.76 -17.58
N GLY A 62 15.99 21.67 -16.25
CA GLY A 62 16.27 22.82 -15.37
C GLY A 62 15.15 23.84 -15.18
N HIS A 63 14.02 23.75 -15.90
CA HIS A 63 12.92 24.74 -15.83
C HIS A 63 12.35 24.97 -14.41
N ALA A 64 12.40 23.95 -13.55
CA ALA A 64 11.88 24.00 -12.17
C ALA A 64 12.97 24.17 -11.09
N LYS A 65 14.23 24.42 -11.48
CA LYS A 65 15.36 24.49 -10.52
C LYS A 65 15.21 25.66 -9.55
N GLU A 66 14.80 26.82 -10.06
CA GLU A 66 14.62 28.04 -9.26
C GLU A 66 13.51 27.91 -8.22
N LEU A 67 12.52 27.04 -8.48
CA LEU A 67 11.41 26.80 -7.56
C LEU A 67 11.85 26.15 -6.24
N GLY A 68 13.07 25.61 -6.15
CA GLY A 68 13.69 25.15 -4.91
C GLY A 68 12.99 23.97 -4.21
N LYS A 69 11.90 23.43 -4.77
CA LYS A 69 11.07 22.39 -4.14
C LYS A 69 11.82 21.11 -3.83
N THR A 70 12.75 20.72 -4.71
CA THR A 70 13.61 19.55 -4.50
C THR A 70 14.52 19.76 -3.31
N ALA A 71 15.21 20.90 -3.23
CA ALA A 71 16.07 21.25 -2.10
C ALA A 71 15.28 21.36 -0.79
N ALA A 72 14.10 22.01 -0.81
CA ALA A 72 13.23 22.10 0.35
C ALA A 72 12.73 20.73 0.84
N LYS A 73 12.36 19.84 -0.09
CA LYS A 73 11.95 18.46 0.23
C LYS A 73 13.11 17.66 0.83
N ILE A 74 14.29 17.76 0.23
CA ILE A 74 15.50 17.10 0.74
C ILE A 74 15.82 17.60 2.15
N LYS A 75 15.82 18.93 2.36
CA LYS A 75 16.01 19.55 3.67
C LYS A 75 14.98 19.04 4.69
N PHE A 76 13.69 18.98 4.31
CA PHE A 76 12.64 18.45 5.18
C PHE A 76 12.95 17.03 5.67
N TYR A 77 13.43 16.13 4.79
CA TYR A 77 13.78 14.76 5.19
C TYR A 77 15.06 14.68 6.03
N TYR A 78 16.02 15.57 5.82
CA TYR A 78 17.19 15.67 6.70
C TYR A 78 16.84 16.21 8.08
N ASP A 79 16.00 17.25 8.13
CA ASP A 79 15.56 17.89 9.37
C ASP A 79 14.57 17.00 10.16
N ASN A 80 13.83 16.14 9.46
CA ASN A 80 12.86 15.20 10.04
C ASN A 80 13.25 13.77 9.67
N PRO A 81 14.34 13.24 10.26
CA PRO A 81 14.67 11.84 10.07
C PRO A 81 13.46 11.01 10.52
N ILE A 82 12.98 10.13 9.62
CA ILE A 82 11.98 9.12 9.96
C ILE A 82 12.47 8.46 11.25
N LYS A 83 11.60 8.45 12.29
CA LYS A 83 11.93 8.07 13.67
C LYS A 83 13.04 7.01 13.69
N PRO A 84 14.13 7.22 14.46
CA PRO A 84 15.26 6.31 14.45
C PRO A 84 14.75 4.88 14.69
N ALA A 85 15.33 3.90 14.00
CA ALA A 85 15.01 2.49 14.21
C ALA A 85 15.22 2.04 15.68
N PHE A 86 15.89 2.88 16.47
CA PHE A 86 16.18 2.66 17.88
C PHE A 86 15.17 3.35 18.79
N ARG A 87 14.83 2.64 19.87
CA ARG A 87 14.06 3.20 20.98
C ARG A 87 14.84 4.39 21.59
N PRO A 88 14.15 5.43 22.09
CA PRO A 88 14.83 6.53 22.76
C PRO A 88 15.60 6.04 23.98
N HIS A 89 16.67 6.75 24.33
CA HIS A 89 17.39 6.52 25.58
C HIS A 89 16.44 6.73 26.76
N VAL A 90 16.43 5.80 27.70
CA VAL A 90 15.65 5.90 28.94
C VAL A 90 16.62 6.17 30.07
N LYS A 91 16.41 7.24 30.84
CA LYS A 91 17.24 7.56 32.00
C LYS A 91 16.84 6.72 33.20
N ILE A 92 17.76 6.55 34.13
CA ILE A 92 17.48 5.89 35.42
C ILE A 92 16.46 6.70 36.25
N GLU A 93 16.50 8.02 36.17
CA GLU A 93 15.55 8.93 36.81
C GLU A 93 14.09 8.64 36.39
N ASP A 94 13.85 8.50 35.08
CA ASP A 94 12.53 8.15 34.55
C ASP A 94 12.04 6.82 35.13
N ARG A 95 12.96 5.87 35.31
CA ARG A 95 12.67 4.57 35.92
C ARG A 95 12.41 4.66 37.41
N LEU A 96 13.10 5.51 38.16
CA LEU A 96 12.94 5.62 39.62
C LEU A 96 11.79 6.55 40.04
N SER A 97 11.27 7.36 39.12
CA SER A 97 10.16 8.29 39.37
C SER A 97 8.92 7.65 40.01
N HIS A 98 8.63 6.38 39.68
CA HIS A 98 7.48 5.64 40.23
C HIS A 98 7.57 5.38 41.75
N LEU A 99 8.76 5.47 42.35
CA LEU A 99 8.94 5.26 43.79
C LEU A 99 8.48 6.46 44.63
N ARG A 100 8.29 7.63 44.00
CA ARG A 100 7.74 8.83 44.65
C ARG A 100 6.25 8.73 44.99
N VAL A 101 5.56 7.69 44.52
CA VAL A 101 4.14 7.48 44.85
C VAL A 101 3.93 7.24 46.35
N SER A 102 4.94 6.75 47.07
CA SER A 102 4.87 6.52 48.52
C SER A 102 5.42 7.67 49.38
N GLU A 103 5.84 8.80 48.78
CA GLU A 103 6.27 9.97 49.53
C GLU A 103 5.03 10.68 50.12
N ALA A 104 4.75 10.41 51.39
CA ALA A 104 3.81 11.20 52.19
C ALA A 104 4.55 12.41 52.79
N TRP A 105 3.88 13.56 52.82
CA TRP A 105 4.37 14.73 53.56
C TRP A 105 4.09 14.52 55.05
N ASP A 106 5.02 14.91 55.92
CA ASP A 106 4.78 15.07 57.36
C ASP A 106 3.83 16.24 57.65
#